data_AF-A0A7C3Y5Z5-F1
#
_entry.id   AF-A0A7C3Y5Z5-F1
#
_cell.length_a   1.000
_cell.length_b   1.000
_cell.length_c   1.000
_cell.angle_alpha   90.00
_cell.angle_beta   90.00
_cell.angle_gamma   90.00
#
_symmetry.space_group_name_H-M   'P 1'
#
loop_
_entity.id
_entity.type
_entity.pdbx_description
1 polymer ?
#
loop_
_entity_poly.entity_id
_entity_poly.type
_entity_poly.pdbx_seq_one_letter_code
_entity_poly.pdbx_strand_id
1 'polypeptide(L)'
;REVVHMVYLSDVLNLPVLDSQGQNVGTVTDLVVNMREVFPVVAALVVTPTTTGRVPLTSRSAPLIIPWRQVISIEEPRLRLTVPRDQVHSYTPHNGDVFLARDVLDKQIVDTQGRRVVKVNDLKLAQVRGVARLLGADISFWAFFRRLLPFRFNERLVTWNYVQQVDQEPRDVHLRVPQTSLADLHPADLADLLEEMHPEAGVALLNSLDVETAADALQEMEEPYQAPLVEGMATEQASDLLEAMPPDEAADIIGDLPEDKAEEILASMAPEPAQEVKDLLQYDEHTAGGRMTPDVFTLSSHMTAQQAIDKLRSEGPSPETTYYLFVVSAEGELLGVVSMRALITAKPSTLIDDIMQRDVIAVHVNDDQETVAAVIRKYSLLGVPVVDDNRRLLGMVTVDDVLDVIHEETAEDISHTVGTMKEDVTHTASPLQAALGRIAWLATSLVGGLVAAFILSQFKSSIQSTLTIVYFVPLIVAVGHVIGAQSLAVTEHSEPGAMRHHVWQELLTGVLVGAISGVVVGLIAYIWASKPVFGLVVGMSLTITLVAAGLVGALSPILLRRLRLRSVLAAGPLVEAINSVVSVALYLLMATMLLGSLS
;
A
#
# COMPACT_ATOMS: atom_id res chain seq x y z
N ARG A 1 36.25 0.53 -36.50
CA ARG A 1 35.08 0.67 -35.60
C ARG A 1 33.86 0.44 -36.47
N GLU A 2 33.32 -0.78 -36.47
CA GLU A 2 32.06 -1.07 -37.16
C GLU A 2 30.96 -0.30 -36.43
N VAL A 3 30.14 0.46 -37.17
CA VAL A 3 29.03 1.22 -36.60
C VAL A 3 27.91 0.22 -36.31
N VAL A 4 27.62 -0.02 -35.03
CA VAL A 4 26.43 -0.78 -34.63
C VAL A 4 25.25 0.16 -34.76
N HIS A 5 24.42 -0.06 -35.77
CA HIS A 5 23.20 0.71 -35.96
C HIS A 5 22.11 0.14 -35.06
N MET A 6 21.46 1.04 -34.32
CA MET A 6 20.37 0.72 -33.41
C MET A 6 19.08 1.29 -33.99
N VAL A 7 18.03 0.48 -34.02
CA VAL A 7 16.72 0.83 -34.57
C VAL A 7 15.66 0.40 -33.57
N TYR A 8 14.56 1.15 -33.46
CA TYR A 8 13.45 0.73 -32.64
C TYR A 8 12.44 -0.09 -33.44
N LEU A 9 11.72 -0.98 -32.77
CA LEU A 9 10.68 -1.77 -33.41
C LEU A 9 9.63 -0.85 -34.04
N SER A 10 9.24 0.24 -33.37
CA SER A 10 8.29 1.21 -33.92
C SER A 10 8.75 1.86 -35.23
N ASP A 11 10.07 2.07 -35.42
CA ASP A 11 10.63 2.61 -36.66
C ASP A 11 10.57 1.60 -37.83
N VAL A 12 10.48 0.31 -37.51
CA VAL A 12 10.49 -0.81 -38.46
C VAL A 12 9.07 -1.23 -38.84
N LEU A 13 8.12 -1.13 -37.90
CA LEU A 13 6.72 -1.40 -38.15
C LEU A 13 6.17 -0.49 -39.25
N ASN A 14 5.30 -1.04 -40.10
CA ASN A 14 4.71 -0.39 -41.26
C ASN A 14 5.69 0.00 -42.40
N LEU A 15 6.99 -0.29 -42.29
CA LEU A 15 7.91 -0.07 -43.41
C LEU A 15 7.52 -0.94 -44.62
N PRO A 16 7.61 -0.41 -45.84
CA PRO A 16 7.40 -1.20 -47.05
C PRO A 16 8.56 -2.17 -47.25
N VAL A 17 8.23 -3.40 -47.62
CA VAL A 17 9.17 -4.48 -47.91
C VAL A 17 9.27 -4.63 -49.43
N LEU A 18 10.47 -4.43 -49.97
CA LEU A 18 10.77 -4.60 -51.38
C LEU A 18 11.54 -5.89 -51.61
N ASP A 19 11.27 -6.60 -52.69
CA ASP A 19 12.06 -7.77 -53.08
C ASP A 19 13.40 -7.36 -53.73
N SER A 20 14.22 -8.35 -54.10
CA SER A 20 15.51 -8.10 -54.77
C SER A 20 15.41 -7.35 -56.12
N GLN A 21 14.23 -7.29 -56.73
CA GLN A 21 13.94 -6.58 -57.97
C GLN A 21 13.29 -5.20 -57.73
N GLY A 22 13.08 -4.81 -56.47
CA GLY A 22 12.45 -3.55 -56.09
C GLY A 22 10.92 -3.58 -56.15
N GLN A 23 10.29 -4.74 -56.29
CA GLN A 23 8.83 -4.87 -56.25
C GLN A 23 8.31 -4.86 -54.81
N ASN A 24 7.16 -4.22 -54.58
CA ASN A 24 6.55 -4.19 -53.25
C ASN A 24 5.95 -5.56 -52.88
N VAL A 25 6.42 -6.12 -51.78
CA VAL A 25 5.98 -7.39 -51.21
C VAL A 25 4.85 -7.15 -50.20
N GLY A 26 4.91 -6.06 -49.43
CA GLY A 26 3.98 -5.77 -48.34
C GLY A 26 4.51 -4.75 -47.35
N THR A 27 3.87 -4.69 -46.19
CA THR A 27 4.33 -3.85 -45.05
C THR A 27 4.63 -4.71 -43.84
N VAL A 28 5.65 -4.33 -43.07
CA VAL A 28 5.99 -5.02 -41.82
C VAL A 28 4.88 -4.85 -40.80
N THR A 29 4.47 -5.94 -40.18
CA THR A 29 3.54 -5.94 -39.05
C THR A 29 4.13 -6.51 -37.78
N ASP A 30 5.19 -7.31 -37.86
CA ASP A 30 5.84 -7.87 -36.68
C ASP A 30 7.27 -8.37 -36.98
N LEU A 31 8.03 -8.65 -35.92
CA LEU A 31 9.29 -9.37 -35.93
C LEU A 31 9.20 -10.58 -35.00
N VAL A 32 9.68 -11.73 -35.46
CA VAL A 32 9.76 -12.94 -34.66
C VAL A 32 11.19 -13.09 -34.14
N VAL A 33 11.35 -13.23 -32.83
CA VAL A 33 12.64 -13.51 -32.19
C VAL A 33 12.69 -14.90 -31.60
N ASN A 34 13.89 -15.48 -31.54
CA ASN A 34 14.15 -16.73 -30.86
C ASN A 34 14.78 -16.46 -29.48
N MET A 35 14.13 -16.90 -28.41
CA MET A 35 14.48 -16.56 -27.02
C MET A 35 15.58 -17.44 -26.39
N ARG A 36 16.33 -18.23 -27.19
CA ARG A 36 17.35 -19.16 -26.66
C ARG A 36 18.67 -18.50 -26.27
N GLU A 37 18.86 -17.24 -26.63
CA GLU A 37 20.07 -16.46 -26.33
C GLU A 37 19.73 -15.26 -25.43
N VAL A 38 20.67 -14.82 -24.58
CA VAL A 38 20.54 -13.66 -23.67
C VAL A 38 20.13 -12.38 -24.42
N PHE A 39 20.60 -12.22 -25.65
CA PHE A 39 20.15 -11.19 -26.59
C PHE A 39 19.46 -11.88 -27.78
N PRO A 40 18.12 -12.04 -27.74
CA PRO A 40 17.38 -12.82 -28.72
C PRO A 40 17.66 -12.40 -30.16
N VAL A 41 17.84 -13.38 -31.03
CA VAL A 41 18.09 -13.16 -32.46
C VAL A 41 16.76 -13.08 -33.19
N VAL A 42 16.62 -12.09 -34.09
CA VAL A 42 15.46 -12.02 -34.98
C VAL A 42 15.50 -13.19 -35.96
N ALA A 43 14.53 -14.08 -35.85
CA ALA A 43 14.38 -15.28 -36.66
C ALA A 43 13.64 -14.99 -37.97
N ALA A 44 12.62 -14.12 -37.93
CA ALA A 44 11.81 -13.81 -39.11
C ALA A 44 11.16 -12.41 -39.07
N LEU A 45 10.79 -11.93 -40.25
CA LEU A 45 10.04 -10.71 -40.51
C LEU A 45 8.60 -11.07 -40.89
N VAL A 46 7.60 -10.48 -40.24
CA VAL A 46 6.19 -10.71 -40.57
C VAL A 46 5.68 -9.58 -41.45
N VAL A 47 5.22 -9.94 -42.64
CA VAL A 47 4.83 -9.01 -43.69
C VAL A 47 3.37 -9.25 -44.08
N THR A 48 2.55 -8.20 -44.01
CA THR A 48 1.20 -8.24 -44.58
C THR A 48 1.27 -7.85 -46.06
N PRO A 49 0.88 -8.74 -46.99
CA PRO A 49 0.99 -8.47 -48.42
C PRO A 49 0.14 -7.26 -48.86
N THR A 50 0.67 -6.43 -49.74
CA THR A 50 -0.12 -5.37 -50.37
C THR A 50 -0.99 -5.97 -51.48
N THR A 51 -2.31 -6.01 -51.28
CA THR A 51 -3.26 -6.46 -52.31
C THR A 51 -3.41 -5.39 -53.39
N THR A 52 -2.71 -5.55 -54.50
CA THR A 52 -2.95 -4.75 -55.71
C THR A 52 -4.14 -5.35 -56.47
N GLY A 53 -5.35 -4.83 -56.21
CA GLY A 53 -6.58 -5.17 -56.93
C GLY A 53 -7.82 -5.20 -56.02
N ARG A 54 -9.01 -4.95 -56.59
CA ARG A 54 -10.30 -5.13 -55.89
C ARG A 54 -10.52 -6.63 -55.61
N VAL A 55 -10.00 -7.11 -54.48
CA VAL A 55 -10.32 -8.43 -53.93
C VAL A 55 -11.46 -8.25 -52.90
N PRO A 56 -12.49 -9.10 -52.88
CA PRO A 56 -13.58 -9.01 -51.90
C PRO A 56 -13.05 -9.05 -50.46
N LEU A 57 -13.70 -8.34 -49.53
CA LEU A 57 -13.32 -8.22 -48.11
C LEU A 57 -13.21 -9.56 -47.34
N THR A 58 -13.54 -10.69 -47.95
CA THR A 58 -13.51 -12.03 -47.33
C THR A 58 -12.20 -12.80 -47.57
N SER A 59 -11.22 -12.24 -48.28
CA SER A 59 -9.92 -12.91 -48.51
C SER A 59 -8.74 -11.96 -48.27
N ARG A 60 -8.43 -11.68 -47.00
CA ARG A 60 -7.11 -11.15 -46.60
C ARG A 60 -6.09 -12.27 -46.82
N SER A 61 -5.09 -12.04 -47.67
CA SER A 61 -3.96 -12.98 -47.80
C SER A 61 -3.29 -13.16 -46.44
N ALA A 62 -3.00 -14.41 -46.06
CA ALA A 62 -2.30 -14.70 -44.82
C ALA A 62 -0.96 -13.93 -44.74
N PRO A 63 -0.53 -13.49 -43.54
CA PRO A 63 0.74 -12.81 -43.38
C PRO A 63 1.89 -13.72 -43.84
N LEU A 64 2.82 -13.14 -44.57
CA LEU A 64 4.02 -13.82 -45.04
C LEU A 64 5.10 -13.68 -43.97
N ILE A 65 5.52 -14.80 -43.39
CA ILE A 65 6.60 -14.82 -42.39
C ILE A 65 7.90 -15.16 -43.12
N ILE A 66 8.79 -14.19 -43.27
CA ILE A 66 10.01 -14.29 -44.08
C ILE A 66 11.20 -14.52 -43.16
N PRO A 67 11.99 -15.60 -43.29
CA PRO A 67 13.12 -15.84 -42.41
C PRO A 67 14.18 -14.76 -42.58
N TRP A 68 14.82 -14.36 -41.48
CA TRP A 68 15.74 -13.23 -41.41
C TRP A 68 16.88 -13.29 -42.41
N ARG A 69 17.36 -14.50 -42.76
CA ARG A 69 18.39 -14.74 -43.78
C ARG A 69 18.05 -14.17 -45.17
N GLN A 70 16.76 -13.92 -45.45
CA GLN A 70 16.29 -13.32 -46.70
C GLN A 70 16.15 -11.79 -46.61
N VAL A 71 16.51 -11.16 -45.48
CA VAL A 71 16.43 -9.70 -45.25
C VAL A 71 17.84 -9.12 -45.29
N ILE A 72 18.04 -8.03 -46.05
CA ILE A 72 19.35 -7.42 -46.25
C ILE A 72 19.76 -6.57 -45.05
N SER A 73 18.90 -5.62 -44.65
CA SER A 73 19.16 -4.70 -43.55
C SER A 73 17.85 -4.20 -42.93
N ILE A 74 17.86 -3.98 -41.61
CA ILE A 74 16.78 -3.34 -40.86
C ILE A 74 16.93 -1.82 -40.78
N GLU A 75 18.03 -1.29 -41.29
CA GLU A 75 18.46 0.10 -41.13
C GLU A 75 17.95 1.01 -42.26
N GLU A 76 17.39 0.42 -43.32
CA GLU A 76 16.90 1.15 -44.47
C GLU A 76 15.44 1.62 -44.26
N PRO A 77 15.06 2.81 -44.77
CA PRO A 77 13.67 3.30 -44.73
C PRO A 77 12.70 2.45 -45.57
N ARG A 78 13.21 1.44 -46.29
CA ARG A 78 12.46 0.38 -46.96
C ARG A 78 13.25 -0.90 -46.79
N LEU A 79 12.64 -1.93 -46.24
CA LEU A 79 13.32 -3.22 -46.06
C LEU A 79 13.47 -3.89 -47.43
N ARG A 80 14.64 -4.49 -47.68
CA ARG A 80 14.92 -5.18 -48.94
C ARG A 80 15.19 -6.65 -48.70
N LEU A 81 14.62 -7.49 -49.56
CA LEU A 81 14.88 -8.92 -49.55
C LEU A 81 16.03 -9.30 -50.48
N THR A 82 16.74 -10.37 -50.15
CA THR A 82 17.81 -10.94 -50.99
C THR A 82 17.26 -11.75 -52.17
N VAL A 83 15.96 -12.05 -52.17
CA VAL A 83 15.29 -12.90 -53.18
C VAL A 83 14.12 -12.15 -53.83
N PRO A 84 13.69 -12.54 -55.06
CA PRO A 84 12.48 -12.00 -55.67
C PRO A 84 11.20 -12.55 -55.00
N ARG A 85 10.08 -11.84 -55.12
CA ARG A 85 8.82 -12.12 -54.41
C ARG A 85 8.30 -13.56 -54.61
N ASP A 86 8.48 -14.12 -55.79
CA ASP A 86 8.07 -15.48 -56.17
C ASP A 86 8.93 -16.60 -55.54
N GLN A 87 10.08 -16.25 -54.97
CA GLN A 87 11.02 -17.17 -54.33
C GLN A 87 11.11 -16.97 -52.80
N VAL A 88 10.23 -16.15 -52.23
CA VAL A 88 10.18 -15.94 -50.78
C VAL A 88 9.71 -17.21 -50.10
N HIS A 89 10.58 -17.79 -49.28
CA HIS A 89 10.22 -18.96 -48.48
C HIS A 89 9.57 -18.53 -47.18
N SER A 90 8.49 -19.19 -46.78
CA SER A 90 7.85 -18.97 -45.48
C SER A 90 8.64 -19.62 -44.35
N TYR A 91 8.78 -18.90 -43.24
CA TYR A 91 9.24 -19.40 -41.97
C TYR A 91 8.05 -19.90 -41.16
N THR A 92 8.15 -21.10 -40.61
CA THR A 92 7.17 -21.62 -39.65
C THR A 92 7.71 -21.37 -38.24
N PRO A 93 7.00 -20.59 -37.40
CA PRO A 93 7.41 -20.37 -36.01
C PRO A 93 7.58 -21.68 -35.25
N HIS A 94 8.68 -21.81 -34.51
CA HIS A 94 8.97 -22.96 -33.66
C HIS A 94 8.53 -22.68 -32.22
N ASN A 95 8.49 -23.72 -31.38
CA ASN A 95 8.21 -23.54 -29.96
C ASN A 95 9.35 -22.73 -29.29
N GLY A 96 8.99 -21.62 -28.61
CA GLY A 96 9.93 -20.63 -28.06
C GLY A 96 10.24 -19.41 -28.96
N ASP A 97 9.58 -19.30 -30.12
CA ASP A 97 9.60 -18.07 -30.92
C ASP A 97 8.52 -17.09 -30.42
N VAL A 98 8.88 -15.82 -30.29
CA VAL A 98 8.00 -14.75 -29.76
C VAL A 98 7.83 -13.65 -30.79
N PHE A 99 6.60 -13.14 -30.93
CA PHE A 99 6.28 -12.04 -31.84
C PHE A 99 6.39 -10.72 -31.08
N LEU A 100 7.35 -9.85 -31.44
CA LEU A 100 7.67 -8.68 -30.63
C LEU A 100 6.53 -7.66 -30.53
N ALA A 101 5.83 -7.37 -31.63
CA ALA A 101 4.75 -6.39 -31.63
C ALA A 101 3.47 -6.95 -31.00
N ARG A 102 3.21 -8.25 -31.15
CA ARG A 102 2.03 -8.92 -30.61
C ARG A 102 2.17 -9.29 -29.12
N ASP A 103 3.32 -9.84 -28.75
CA ASP A 103 3.51 -10.54 -27.47
C ASP A 103 4.29 -9.71 -26.44
N VAL A 104 5.04 -8.68 -26.86
CA VAL A 104 5.95 -7.92 -25.96
C VAL A 104 5.64 -6.42 -25.94
N LEU A 105 5.37 -5.82 -27.09
CA LEU A 105 5.08 -4.39 -27.20
C LEU A 105 3.78 -4.03 -26.48
N ASP A 106 3.77 -2.93 -25.74
CA ASP A 106 2.66 -2.46 -24.91
C ASP A 106 2.24 -3.41 -23.76
N LYS A 107 3.05 -4.43 -23.46
CA LYS A 107 2.86 -5.36 -22.33
C LYS A 107 3.68 -4.94 -21.09
N GLN A 108 3.30 -5.47 -19.93
CA GLN A 108 4.09 -5.37 -18.70
C GLN A 108 5.21 -6.41 -18.71
N ILE A 109 6.40 -5.99 -18.29
CA ILE A 109 7.57 -6.85 -18.07
C ILE A 109 8.15 -6.54 -16.70
N VAL A 110 8.88 -7.50 -16.14
CA VAL A 110 9.61 -7.31 -14.88
C VAL A 110 11.05 -6.86 -15.18
N ASP A 111 11.44 -5.71 -14.64
CA ASP A 111 12.82 -5.22 -14.64
C ASP A 111 13.51 -5.75 -13.37
N THR A 112 14.18 -6.90 -13.49
CA THR A 112 14.85 -7.56 -12.35
C THR A 112 16.01 -6.75 -11.76
N GLN A 113 16.60 -5.82 -12.52
CA GLN A 113 17.64 -4.92 -12.01
C GLN A 113 17.02 -3.74 -11.25
N GLY A 114 15.92 -3.21 -11.78
CA GLY A 114 15.19 -2.09 -11.21
C GLY A 114 14.15 -2.46 -10.14
N ARG A 115 13.89 -3.76 -9.93
CA ARG A 115 12.88 -4.33 -9.01
C ARG A 115 11.52 -3.65 -9.12
N ARG A 116 10.98 -3.63 -10.33
CA ARG A 116 9.71 -2.96 -10.62
C ARG A 116 9.08 -3.48 -11.89
N VAL A 117 7.78 -3.27 -12.02
CA VAL A 117 7.04 -3.62 -13.22
C VAL A 117 6.98 -2.43 -14.15
N VAL A 118 7.32 -2.67 -15.42
CA VAL A 118 7.41 -1.62 -16.42
C VAL A 118 6.65 -1.99 -17.67
N LYS A 119 5.99 -1.00 -18.27
CA LYS A 119 5.35 -1.16 -19.56
C LYS A 119 6.34 -0.95 -20.69
N VAL A 120 6.40 -1.91 -21.61
CA VAL A 120 7.22 -1.81 -22.82
C VAL A 120 6.57 -0.82 -23.79
N ASN A 121 7.11 0.39 -23.88
CA ASN A 121 6.62 1.39 -24.84
C ASN A 121 7.21 1.18 -26.23
N ASP A 122 8.46 0.69 -26.30
CA ASP A 122 9.14 0.32 -27.55
C ASP A 122 10.25 -0.71 -27.31
N LEU A 123 10.78 -1.31 -28.37
CA LEU A 123 11.83 -2.32 -28.30
C LEU A 123 13.03 -1.90 -29.13
N LYS A 124 14.24 -2.01 -28.55
CA LYS A 124 15.48 -1.59 -29.20
C LYS A 124 16.20 -2.78 -29.81
N LEU A 125 16.45 -2.69 -31.11
CA LEU A 125 17.13 -3.70 -31.91
C LEU A 125 18.50 -3.19 -32.35
N ALA A 126 19.46 -4.09 -32.54
CA ALA A 126 20.73 -3.79 -33.19
C ALA A 126 21.08 -4.85 -34.22
N GLN A 127 21.58 -4.41 -35.38
CA GLN A 127 22.09 -5.32 -36.40
C GLN A 127 23.62 -5.36 -36.33
N VAL A 128 24.17 -6.56 -36.18
CA VAL A 128 25.62 -6.80 -36.12
C VAL A 128 25.96 -7.90 -37.11
N ARG A 129 26.80 -7.59 -38.11
CA ARG A 129 27.23 -8.52 -39.18
C ARG A 129 26.06 -9.20 -39.90
N GLY A 130 24.99 -8.44 -40.17
CA GLY A 130 23.80 -8.93 -40.88
C GLY A 130 22.74 -9.58 -39.98
N VAL A 131 23.03 -9.85 -38.70
CA VAL A 131 22.09 -10.46 -37.75
C VAL A 131 21.46 -9.38 -36.87
N ALA A 132 20.14 -9.28 -36.84
CA ALA A 132 19.44 -8.41 -35.91
C ALA A 132 19.21 -9.11 -34.57
N ARG A 133 19.44 -8.38 -33.48
CA ARG A 133 19.24 -8.84 -32.10
C ARG A 133 18.42 -7.83 -31.31
N LEU A 134 17.64 -8.34 -30.37
CA LEU A 134 16.94 -7.56 -29.37
C LEU A 134 17.89 -7.18 -28.23
N LEU A 135 18.02 -5.88 -27.97
CA LEU A 135 18.90 -5.35 -26.94
C LEU A 135 18.18 -5.07 -25.63
N GLY A 136 16.93 -4.61 -25.69
CA GLY A 136 16.17 -4.22 -24.51
C GLY A 136 14.85 -3.53 -24.80
N ALA A 137 14.08 -3.28 -23.75
CA ALA A 137 12.81 -2.57 -23.78
C ALA A 137 12.99 -1.09 -23.38
N ASP A 138 12.48 -0.18 -24.21
CA ASP A 138 12.42 1.25 -23.89
C ASP A 138 11.11 1.52 -23.15
N ILE A 139 11.26 1.91 -21.89
CA ILE A 139 10.17 2.14 -20.95
C ILE A 139 9.89 3.63 -20.75
N SER A 140 10.55 4.50 -21.53
CA SER A 140 10.36 5.93 -21.42
C SER A 140 8.97 6.34 -21.92
N PHE A 141 8.31 7.26 -21.22
CA PHE A 141 7.03 7.86 -21.64
C PHE A 141 7.12 8.41 -23.08
N TRP A 142 8.28 8.95 -23.44
CA TRP A 142 8.53 9.51 -24.76
C TRP A 142 8.67 8.46 -25.88
N ALA A 143 9.01 7.21 -25.55
CA ALA A 143 9.02 6.12 -26.54
C ALA A 143 7.62 5.82 -27.08
N PHE A 144 6.57 5.97 -26.25
CA PHE A 144 5.18 5.88 -26.70
C PHE A 144 4.86 6.93 -27.79
N PHE A 145 5.34 8.17 -27.61
CA PHE A 145 5.12 9.25 -28.57
C PHE A 145 5.95 9.16 -29.84
N ARG A 146 7.01 8.34 -29.87
CA ARG A 146 7.84 8.13 -31.07
C ARG A 146 7.04 7.55 -32.24
N ARG A 147 5.96 6.82 -31.93
CA ARG A 147 4.98 6.32 -32.91
C ARG A 147 4.19 7.42 -33.61
N LEU A 148 4.09 8.60 -32.99
CA LEU A 148 3.28 9.73 -33.47
C LEU A 148 4.12 10.90 -33.99
N LEU A 149 5.29 11.15 -33.40
CA LEU A 149 6.16 12.28 -33.74
C LEU A 149 7.64 11.86 -33.79
N PRO A 150 8.41 12.26 -34.83
CA PRO A 150 9.78 11.80 -35.07
C PRO A 150 10.82 12.59 -34.25
N PHE A 151 10.65 12.71 -32.93
CA PHE A 151 11.58 13.37 -32.03
C PHE A 151 12.41 12.35 -31.23
N ARG A 152 13.71 12.62 -31.07
CA ARG A 152 14.62 11.83 -30.22
C ARG A 152 14.64 12.41 -28.81
N PHE A 153 14.19 11.63 -27.84
CA PHE A 153 14.16 11.98 -26.42
C PHE A 153 15.15 11.12 -25.63
N ASN A 154 15.33 11.45 -24.35
CA ASN A 154 16.14 10.63 -23.44
C ASN A 154 15.55 9.21 -23.36
N GLU A 155 16.40 8.22 -23.61
CA GLU A 155 16.04 6.81 -23.54
C GLU A 155 16.20 6.28 -22.11
N ARG A 156 15.28 5.40 -21.70
CA ARG A 156 15.43 4.58 -20.50
C ARG A 156 15.25 3.14 -20.92
N LEU A 157 16.37 2.46 -21.14
CA LEU A 157 16.40 1.10 -21.67
C LEU A 157 16.61 0.09 -20.53
N VAL A 158 15.68 -0.85 -20.39
CA VAL A 158 15.90 -2.07 -19.60
C VAL A 158 16.57 -3.07 -20.54
N THR A 159 17.78 -3.48 -20.21
CA THR A 159 18.53 -4.42 -21.07
C THR A 159 17.86 -5.78 -21.02
N TRP A 160 17.77 -6.47 -22.17
CA TRP A 160 16.97 -7.69 -22.30
C TRP A 160 17.38 -8.82 -21.34
N ASN A 161 18.63 -8.84 -20.90
CA ASN A 161 19.12 -9.79 -19.89
C ASN A 161 18.47 -9.62 -18.50
N TYR A 162 17.83 -8.50 -18.24
CA TYR A 162 17.10 -8.20 -17.00
C TYR A 162 15.58 -8.17 -17.18
N VAL A 163 15.10 -8.51 -18.38
CA VAL A 163 13.67 -8.56 -18.72
C VAL A 163 13.17 -9.99 -18.54
N GLN A 164 12.23 -10.17 -17.63
CA GLN A 164 11.43 -11.40 -17.55
C GLN A 164 10.01 -11.10 -18.04
N GLN A 165 9.53 -11.94 -18.96
CA GLN A 165 8.17 -11.86 -19.49
C GLN A 165 7.23 -12.63 -18.57
N VAL A 166 6.10 -12.01 -18.23
CA VAL A 166 5.02 -12.67 -17.48
C VAL A 166 4.10 -13.31 -18.51
N ASP A 167 4.17 -14.64 -18.64
CA ASP A 167 3.39 -15.37 -19.63
C ASP A 167 1.91 -15.39 -19.24
N GLN A 168 1.05 -14.81 -20.08
CA GLN A 168 -0.41 -14.73 -19.86
C GLN A 168 -1.17 -16.00 -20.32
N GLU A 169 -0.48 -17.03 -20.80
CA GLU A 169 -1.07 -18.34 -21.16
C GLU A 169 -0.11 -19.48 -20.76
N PRO A 170 -0.59 -20.60 -20.20
CA PRO A 170 0.25 -21.74 -19.85
C PRO A 170 0.64 -22.47 -21.14
N ARG A 171 1.79 -22.09 -21.71
CA ARG A 171 2.50 -22.93 -22.68
C ARG A 171 3.70 -23.50 -21.96
N ASP A 172 3.77 -24.83 -21.89
CA ASP A 172 4.93 -25.59 -21.44
C ASP A 172 6.20 -25.07 -22.12
N VAL A 173 6.95 -24.23 -21.41
CA VAL A 173 8.19 -23.65 -21.89
C VAL A 173 9.20 -23.68 -20.75
N HIS A 174 9.84 -24.84 -20.57
CA HIS A 174 11.12 -24.91 -19.89
C HIS A 174 12.18 -24.24 -20.77
N LEU A 175 12.46 -22.95 -20.54
CA LEU A 175 13.62 -22.26 -21.11
C LEU A 175 14.65 -22.02 -20.01
N ARG A 176 15.66 -22.89 -19.95
CA ARG A 176 16.90 -22.66 -19.22
C ARG A 176 17.77 -21.65 -19.96
N VAL A 177 17.74 -20.39 -19.52
CA VAL A 177 18.85 -19.44 -19.65
C VAL A 177 18.95 -18.73 -18.29
N PRO A 178 20.16 -18.53 -17.70
CA PRO A 178 20.30 -17.93 -16.38
C PRO A 178 20.05 -16.41 -16.48
N GLN A 179 18.78 -16.03 -16.43
CA GLN A 179 18.34 -14.76 -15.85
C GLN A 179 18.35 -14.97 -14.34
N THR A 180 18.54 -13.93 -13.51
CA THR A 180 18.21 -14.05 -12.08
C THR A 180 16.76 -14.52 -12.03
N SER A 181 16.51 -15.72 -11.50
CA SER A 181 15.14 -16.24 -11.47
C SER A 181 14.33 -15.31 -10.58
N LEU A 182 13.08 -15.02 -10.92
CA LEU A 182 12.17 -14.36 -9.96
C LEU A 182 12.13 -15.15 -8.64
N ALA A 183 12.26 -16.48 -8.71
CA ALA A 183 12.41 -17.35 -7.55
C ALA A 183 13.71 -17.16 -6.72
N ASP A 184 14.69 -16.39 -7.21
CA ASP A 184 15.90 -16.04 -6.44
C ASP A 184 15.74 -14.68 -5.71
N LEU A 185 14.64 -13.96 -5.94
CA LEU A 185 14.34 -12.72 -5.23
C LEU A 185 13.83 -13.02 -3.82
N HIS A 186 14.00 -12.07 -2.92
CA HIS A 186 13.39 -12.15 -1.59
C HIS A 186 11.86 -12.04 -1.74
N PRO A 187 11.05 -12.76 -0.94
CA PRO A 187 9.58 -12.64 -0.95
C PRO A 187 9.06 -11.19 -0.92
N ALA A 188 9.56 -10.35 0.00
CA ALA A 188 9.26 -8.91 -0.01
C ALA A 188 9.58 -8.16 -1.34
N ASP A 189 10.66 -8.52 -2.04
CA ASP A 189 10.95 -7.93 -3.36
C ASP A 189 9.97 -8.43 -4.44
N LEU A 190 9.36 -9.62 -4.27
CA LEU A 190 8.32 -10.16 -5.14
C LEU A 190 6.96 -9.53 -4.83
N ALA A 191 6.65 -9.28 -3.56
CA ALA A 191 5.47 -8.55 -3.12
C ALA A 191 5.40 -7.16 -3.77
N ASP A 192 6.48 -6.36 -3.65
CA ASP A 192 6.63 -5.04 -4.29
C ASP A 192 6.31 -5.10 -5.80
N LEU A 193 6.73 -6.18 -6.48
CA LEU A 193 6.46 -6.39 -7.90
C LEU A 193 4.98 -6.69 -8.15
N LEU A 194 4.39 -7.58 -7.37
CA LEU A 194 3.00 -8.03 -7.50
C LEU A 194 2.02 -6.86 -7.27
N GLU A 195 2.30 -5.98 -6.31
CA GLU A 195 1.48 -4.79 -6.01
C GLU A 195 1.45 -3.78 -7.16
N GLU A 196 2.52 -3.68 -7.95
CA GLU A 196 2.57 -2.83 -9.15
C GLU A 196 1.88 -3.47 -10.38
N MET A 197 1.48 -4.75 -10.30
CA MET A 197 0.90 -5.50 -11.41
C MET A 197 -0.61 -5.36 -11.48
N HIS A 198 -1.14 -5.54 -12.70
CA HIS A 198 -2.56 -5.83 -12.83
C HIS A 198 -2.84 -7.24 -12.29
N PRO A 199 -4.01 -7.48 -11.64
CA PRO A 199 -4.30 -8.74 -10.98
C PRO A 199 -4.09 -9.97 -11.87
N GLU A 200 -4.47 -9.90 -13.15
CA GLU A 200 -4.32 -11.04 -14.08
C GLU A 200 -2.85 -11.40 -14.35
N ALA A 201 -1.96 -10.40 -14.34
CA ALA A 201 -0.54 -10.61 -14.52
C ALA A 201 0.13 -11.06 -13.20
N GLY A 202 -0.35 -10.57 -12.05
CA GLY A 202 0.10 -11.04 -10.73
C GLY A 202 -0.24 -12.52 -10.51
N VAL A 203 -1.47 -12.94 -10.83
CA VAL A 203 -1.90 -14.35 -10.78
C VAL A 203 -1.02 -15.24 -11.67
N ALA A 204 -0.70 -14.78 -12.88
CA ALA A 204 0.17 -15.53 -13.78
C ALA A 204 1.60 -15.67 -13.23
N LEU A 205 2.11 -14.64 -12.55
CA LEU A 205 3.41 -14.68 -11.90
C LEU A 205 3.41 -15.66 -10.71
N LEU A 206 2.44 -15.55 -9.79
CA LEU A 206 2.29 -16.48 -8.66
C LEU A 206 2.23 -17.93 -9.13
N ASN A 207 1.43 -18.21 -10.17
CA ASN A 207 1.30 -19.54 -10.77
C ASN A 207 2.58 -20.07 -11.43
N SER A 208 3.56 -19.21 -11.70
CA SER A 208 4.84 -19.60 -12.28
C SER A 208 5.92 -19.91 -11.24
N LEU A 209 5.68 -19.52 -9.99
CA LEU A 209 6.54 -19.81 -8.84
C LEU A 209 6.16 -21.15 -8.22
N ASP A 210 7.06 -21.73 -7.42
CA ASP A 210 6.67 -22.80 -6.50
C ASP A 210 5.75 -22.25 -5.39
N VAL A 211 4.93 -23.14 -4.84
CA VAL A 211 3.88 -22.80 -3.87
C VAL A 211 4.45 -22.10 -2.64
N GLU A 212 5.60 -22.55 -2.14
CA GLU A 212 6.27 -21.99 -0.96
C GLU A 212 6.70 -20.53 -1.23
N THR A 213 7.43 -20.29 -2.33
CA THR A 213 7.86 -18.92 -2.69
C THR A 213 6.67 -18.00 -3.00
N ALA A 214 5.60 -18.55 -3.61
CA ALA A 214 4.39 -17.78 -3.89
C ALA A 214 3.64 -17.41 -2.61
N ALA A 215 3.58 -18.31 -1.63
CA ALA A 215 2.94 -18.10 -0.33
C ALA A 215 3.69 -17.03 0.46
N ASP A 216 5.01 -17.17 0.59
CA ASP A 216 5.87 -16.17 1.24
C ASP A 216 5.74 -14.80 0.56
N ALA A 217 5.68 -14.76 -0.78
CA ALA A 217 5.55 -13.50 -1.51
C ALA A 217 4.17 -12.85 -1.31
N LEU A 218 3.10 -13.66 -1.21
CA LEU A 218 1.75 -13.15 -0.97
C LEU A 218 1.60 -12.64 0.48
N GLN A 219 2.22 -13.33 1.45
CA GLN A 219 2.26 -12.91 2.85
C GLN A 219 2.87 -11.51 3.00
N GLU A 220 3.94 -11.21 2.29
CA GLU A 220 4.65 -9.94 2.40
C GLU A 220 3.96 -8.77 1.66
N MET A 221 2.83 -9.00 0.98
CA MET A 221 2.08 -7.95 0.29
C MET A 221 1.21 -7.14 1.24
N GLU A 222 1.00 -5.85 0.95
CA GLU A 222 0.00 -5.06 1.67
C GLU A 222 -1.41 -5.65 1.46
N GLU A 223 -2.19 -5.80 2.55
CA GLU A 223 -3.54 -6.40 2.59
C GLU A 223 -4.46 -6.03 1.40
N PRO A 224 -4.56 -4.75 0.95
CA PRO A 224 -5.49 -4.36 -0.11
C PRO A 224 -5.24 -5.01 -1.49
N TYR A 225 -4.07 -5.62 -1.70
CA TYR A 225 -3.68 -6.25 -2.97
C TYR A 225 -3.81 -7.79 -2.96
N GLN A 226 -3.88 -8.43 -1.78
CA GLN A 226 -3.87 -9.89 -1.65
C GLN A 226 -5.20 -10.51 -2.13
N ALA A 227 -6.33 -10.08 -1.58
CA ALA A 227 -7.65 -10.63 -1.90
C ALA A 227 -7.99 -10.57 -3.42
N PRO A 228 -7.76 -9.45 -4.14
CA PRO A 228 -7.99 -9.39 -5.58
C PRO A 228 -7.18 -10.39 -6.41
N LEU A 229 -5.97 -10.74 -5.97
CA LEU A 229 -5.15 -11.76 -6.64
C LEU A 229 -5.75 -13.15 -6.41
N VAL A 230 -6.05 -13.49 -5.16
CA VAL A 230 -6.62 -14.80 -4.78
C VAL A 230 -8.00 -15.02 -5.39
N GLU A 231 -8.83 -13.97 -5.46
CA GLU A 231 -10.14 -14.02 -6.15
C GLU A 231 -9.97 -14.41 -7.63
N GLY A 232 -8.92 -13.90 -8.29
CA GLY A 232 -8.59 -14.18 -9.69
C GLY A 232 -7.99 -15.58 -9.95
N MET A 233 -7.64 -16.33 -8.90
CA MET A 233 -7.04 -17.67 -9.02
C MET A 233 -8.08 -18.78 -9.15
N ALA A 234 -7.67 -19.89 -9.78
CA ALA A 234 -8.44 -21.12 -9.72
C ALA A 234 -8.47 -21.63 -8.26
N THR A 235 -9.61 -22.16 -7.83
CA THR A 235 -9.87 -22.53 -6.44
C THR A 235 -8.84 -23.53 -5.90
N GLU A 236 -8.46 -24.53 -6.70
CA GLU A 236 -7.44 -25.50 -6.29
C GLU A 236 -6.08 -24.84 -6.07
N GLN A 237 -5.70 -23.87 -6.92
CA GLN A 237 -4.42 -23.16 -6.78
C GLN A 237 -4.42 -22.22 -5.57
N ALA A 238 -5.53 -21.51 -5.34
CA ALA A 238 -5.71 -20.67 -4.16
C ALA A 238 -5.67 -21.51 -2.87
N SER A 239 -6.31 -22.67 -2.89
CA SER A 239 -6.28 -23.63 -1.77
C SER A 239 -4.85 -24.09 -1.46
N ASP A 240 -4.12 -24.58 -2.48
CA ASP A 240 -2.74 -25.05 -2.31
C ASP A 240 -1.82 -23.92 -1.78
N LEU A 241 -2.03 -22.69 -2.26
CA LEU A 241 -1.26 -21.51 -1.86
C LEU A 241 -1.52 -21.13 -0.40
N LEU A 242 -2.78 -20.97 -0.02
CA LEU A 242 -3.18 -20.57 1.33
C LEU A 242 -2.90 -21.67 2.36
N GLU A 243 -2.87 -22.95 1.98
CA GLU A 243 -2.41 -24.04 2.86
C GLU A 243 -0.92 -23.96 3.21
N ALA A 244 -0.12 -23.29 2.38
CA ALA A 244 1.31 -23.10 2.60
C ALA A 244 1.62 -21.83 3.39
N MET A 245 0.61 -21.03 3.74
CA MET A 245 0.75 -19.80 4.52
C MET A 245 0.49 -20.06 6.01
N PRO A 246 0.97 -19.17 6.91
CA PRO A 246 0.50 -19.16 8.29
C PRO A 246 -1.03 -19.05 8.38
N PRO A 247 -1.69 -19.73 9.35
CA PRO A 247 -3.15 -19.80 9.40
C PRO A 247 -3.85 -18.44 9.60
N ASP A 248 -3.21 -17.52 10.31
CA ASP A 248 -3.64 -16.14 10.53
C ASP A 248 -3.60 -15.32 9.24
N GLU A 249 -2.49 -15.37 8.50
CA GLU A 249 -2.35 -14.72 7.20
C GLU A 249 -3.39 -15.23 6.19
N ALA A 250 -3.62 -16.56 6.18
CA ALA A 250 -4.65 -17.16 5.34
C ALA A 250 -6.08 -16.75 5.76
N ALA A 251 -6.32 -16.57 7.06
CA ALA A 251 -7.59 -16.12 7.59
C ALA A 251 -7.89 -14.67 7.19
N ASP A 252 -6.92 -13.77 7.27
CA ASP A 252 -7.06 -12.37 6.87
C ASP A 252 -7.44 -12.28 5.38
N ILE A 253 -6.71 -12.99 4.50
CA ILE A 253 -7.03 -13.02 3.07
C ILE A 253 -8.42 -13.60 2.79
N ILE A 254 -8.78 -14.70 3.45
CA ILE A 254 -10.10 -15.35 3.25
C ILE A 254 -11.23 -14.46 3.77
N GLY A 255 -11.01 -13.72 4.86
CA GLY A 255 -11.97 -12.78 5.45
C GLY A 255 -12.39 -11.66 4.49
N ASP A 256 -11.47 -11.25 3.62
CA ASP A 256 -11.68 -10.19 2.63
C ASP A 256 -12.29 -10.66 1.30
N LEU A 257 -12.38 -11.98 1.08
CA LEU A 257 -12.97 -12.54 -0.14
C LEU A 257 -14.50 -12.51 -0.11
N PRO A 258 -15.14 -12.51 -1.30
CA PRO A 258 -16.57 -12.81 -1.40
C PRO A 258 -16.91 -14.15 -0.74
N GLU A 259 -18.01 -14.17 0.03
CA GLU A 259 -18.45 -15.32 0.85
C GLU A 259 -18.50 -16.64 0.05
N ASP A 260 -18.95 -16.60 -1.21
CA ASP A 260 -19.01 -17.76 -2.09
C ASP A 260 -17.64 -18.30 -2.49
N LYS A 261 -16.67 -17.41 -2.76
CA LYS A 261 -15.29 -17.79 -3.09
C LYS A 261 -14.55 -18.34 -1.87
N ALA A 262 -14.72 -17.68 -0.71
CA ALA A 262 -14.16 -18.12 0.57
C ALA A 262 -14.62 -19.54 0.93
N GLU A 263 -15.93 -19.83 0.83
CA GLU A 263 -16.48 -21.16 1.07
C GLU A 263 -15.92 -22.22 0.10
N GLU A 264 -15.75 -21.87 -1.17
CA GLU A 264 -15.22 -22.78 -2.19
C GLU A 264 -13.77 -23.19 -1.89
N ILE A 265 -12.93 -22.22 -1.53
CA ILE A 265 -11.52 -22.43 -1.17
C ILE A 265 -11.44 -23.27 0.11
N LEU A 266 -12.14 -22.89 1.18
CA LEU A 266 -12.16 -23.61 2.45
C LEU A 266 -12.69 -25.06 2.33
N ALA A 267 -13.51 -25.34 1.32
CA ALA A 267 -13.99 -26.70 1.02
C ALA A 267 -12.97 -27.52 0.20
N SER A 268 -12.09 -26.86 -0.54
CA SER A 268 -10.99 -27.48 -1.28
C SER A 268 -9.78 -27.79 -0.39
N MET A 269 -9.63 -27.05 0.72
CA MET A 269 -8.51 -27.18 1.63
C MET A 269 -8.47 -28.52 2.38
N ALA A 270 -7.27 -28.91 2.79
CA ALA A 270 -7.05 -30.00 3.73
C ALA A 270 -7.81 -29.76 5.06
N PRO A 271 -8.40 -30.80 5.68
CA PRO A 271 -9.31 -30.62 6.81
C PRO A 271 -8.73 -29.91 8.05
N GLU A 272 -7.44 -30.07 8.31
CA GLU A 272 -6.76 -29.50 9.47
C GLU A 272 -6.47 -28.00 9.28
N PRO A 273 -5.73 -27.55 8.24
CA PRO A 273 -5.58 -26.13 7.92
C PRO A 273 -6.92 -25.39 7.75
N ALA A 274 -7.88 -26.01 7.06
CA ALA A 274 -9.21 -25.42 6.86
C ALA A 274 -9.95 -25.19 8.19
N GLN A 275 -9.71 -26.02 9.20
CA GLN A 275 -10.34 -25.87 10.51
C GLN A 275 -9.67 -24.75 11.32
N GLU A 276 -8.34 -24.65 11.27
CA GLU A 276 -7.59 -23.57 11.93
C GLU A 276 -8.02 -22.20 11.43
N VAL A 277 -8.06 -22.01 10.10
CA VAL A 277 -8.54 -20.77 9.47
C VAL A 277 -9.99 -20.46 9.88
N LYS A 278 -10.88 -21.46 9.89
CA LYS A 278 -12.28 -21.28 10.33
C LYS A 278 -12.41 -20.93 11.81
N ASP A 279 -11.48 -21.35 12.64
CA ASP A 279 -11.46 -21.02 14.05
C ASP A 279 -11.00 -19.57 14.25
N LEU A 280 -10.05 -19.09 13.46
CA LEU A 280 -9.60 -17.69 13.47
C LEU A 280 -10.66 -16.71 12.94
N LEU A 281 -11.34 -17.05 11.85
CA LEU A 281 -12.43 -16.25 11.25
C LEU A 281 -13.64 -16.02 12.19
N GLN A 282 -13.70 -16.68 13.35
CA GLN A 282 -14.72 -16.43 14.36
C GLN A 282 -14.41 -15.21 15.25
N TYR A 283 -13.16 -14.77 15.28
CA TYR A 283 -12.72 -13.61 16.03
C TYR A 283 -12.87 -12.33 15.20
N ASP A 284 -12.93 -11.21 15.90
CA ASP A 284 -12.96 -9.89 15.26
C ASP A 284 -11.52 -9.51 14.88
N GLU A 285 -11.33 -9.01 13.65
CA GLU A 285 -10.02 -8.69 13.04
C GLU A 285 -9.16 -7.80 13.95
N HIS A 286 -9.78 -6.84 14.65
CA HIS A 286 -9.06 -5.88 15.51
C HIS A 286 -8.88 -6.37 16.95
N THR A 287 -8.97 -7.68 17.18
CA THR A 287 -8.75 -8.30 18.50
C THR A 287 -7.51 -9.18 18.52
N ALA A 288 -7.04 -9.51 19.72
CA ALA A 288 -5.94 -10.46 19.91
C ALA A 288 -6.22 -11.81 19.23
N GLY A 289 -7.47 -12.25 19.14
CA GLY A 289 -7.86 -13.47 18.45
C GLY A 289 -7.86 -13.35 16.92
N GLY A 290 -8.10 -12.16 16.39
CA GLY A 290 -8.01 -11.88 14.95
C GLY A 290 -6.55 -11.83 14.48
N ARG A 291 -5.66 -11.24 15.29
CA ARG A 291 -4.23 -11.11 14.98
C ARG A 291 -3.35 -12.24 15.55
N MET A 292 -3.91 -13.36 16.00
CA MET A 292 -3.09 -14.46 16.55
C MET A 292 -2.91 -15.58 15.55
N THR A 293 -1.72 -16.17 15.59
CA THR A 293 -1.42 -17.47 15.02
C THR A 293 -1.62 -18.59 16.06
N PRO A 294 -2.25 -19.72 15.67
CA PRO A 294 -2.35 -20.92 16.50
C PRO A 294 -1.08 -21.79 16.45
N ASP A 295 -0.09 -21.50 15.58
CA ASP A 295 1.16 -22.27 15.45
C ASP A 295 2.15 -21.97 16.60
N VAL A 296 1.74 -22.36 17.81
CA VAL A 296 2.53 -22.17 19.04
C VAL A 296 3.26 -23.42 19.49
N PHE A 297 4.55 -23.27 19.76
CA PHE A 297 5.33 -24.37 20.35
C PHE A 297 5.08 -24.52 21.85
N THR A 298 4.53 -25.68 22.23
CA THR A 298 4.16 -25.99 23.61
C THR A 298 5.02 -27.09 24.24
N LEU A 299 5.28 -26.96 25.54
CA LEU A 299 6.03 -27.92 26.36
C LEU A 299 5.20 -28.37 27.56
N SER A 300 5.46 -29.60 28.03
CA SER A 300 4.96 -30.05 29.33
C SER A 300 5.97 -29.74 30.43
N SER A 301 5.50 -29.30 31.59
CA SER A 301 6.33 -29.00 32.77
C SER A 301 7.15 -30.21 33.25
N HIS A 302 6.70 -31.43 32.97
CA HIS A 302 7.36 -32.68 33.35
C HIS A 302 8.49 -33.12 32.40
N MET A 303 8.66 -32.43 31.26
CA MET A 303 9.77 -32.70 30.35
C MET A 303 11.10 -32.26 30.97
N THR A 304 12.17 -32.94 30.59
CA THR A 304 13.54 -32.47 30.81
C THR A 304 13.98 -31.54 29.69
N ALA A 305 15.00 -30.71 29.96
CA ALA A 305 15.59 -29.83 28.95
C ALA A 305 16.02 -30.59 27.69
N GLN A 306 16.59 -31.80 27.84
CA GLN A 306 16.95 -32.64 26.70
C GLN A 306 15.73 -33.05 25.87
N GLN A 307 14.65 -33.49 26.53
CA GLN A 307 13.42 -33.89 25.83
C GLN A 307 12.77 -32.72 25.10
N ALA A 308 12.77 -31.53 25.69
CA ALA A 308 12.26 -30.32 25.05
C ALA A 308 13.11 -29.93 23.82
N ILE A 309 14.44 -30.02 23.91
CA ILE A 309 15.34 -29.79 22.75
C ILE A 309 15.11 -30.84 21.67
N ASP A 310 14.91 -32.11 22.03
CA ASP A 310 14.67 -33.17 21.07
C ASP A 310 13.30 -33.03 20.41
N LYS A 311 12.28 -32.53 21.14
CA LYS A 311 10.97 -32.15 20.58
C LYS A 311 11.11 -31.01 19.55
N LEU A 312 11.83 -29.94 19.91
CA LEU A 312 12.13 -28.83 18.98
C LEU A 312 12.81 -29.32 17.69
N ARG A 313 13.76 -30.26 17.81
CA ARG A 313 14.44 -30.83 16.65
C ARG A 313 13.54 -31.69 15.76
N SER A 314 12.53 -32.35 16.33
CA SER A 314 11.63 -33.21 15.56
C SER A 314 10.53 -32.45 14.84
N GLU A 315 10.06 -31.34 15.41
CA GLU A 315 8.99 -30.51 14.82
C GLU A 315 9.56 -29.57 13.74
N GLY A 316 10.84 -29.22 13.81
CA GLY A 316 11.50 -28.42 12.77
C GLY A 316 11.37 -26.91 12.99
N PRO A 317 11.98 -26.09 12.13
CA PRO A 317 11.93 -24.64 12.26
C PRO A 317 10.61 -24.09 11.68
N SER A 318 9.70 -23.64 12.54
CA SER A 318 8.69 -22.62 12.19
C SER A 318 9.22 -21.24 12.64
N PRO A 319 9.05 -20.16 11.85
CA PRO A 319 9.48 -18.81 12.23
C PRO A 319 8.92 -18.39 13.60
N GLU A 320 7.65 -18.69 13.84
CA GLU A 320 6.89 -18.33 15.03
C GLU A 320 7.32 -19.13 16.27
N THR A 321 7.64 -20.40 16.07
CA THR A 321 8.14 -21.34 17.08
C THR A 321 9.54 -20.97 17.65
N THR A 322 10.28 -20.06 17.01
CA THR A 322 11.71 -19.84 17.29
C THR A 322 11.99 -19.05 18.58
N TYR A 323 11.03 -18.24 19.08
CA TYR A 323 11.32 -17.24 20.12
C TYR A 323 10.74 -17.55 21.51
N TYR A 324 9.57 -18.20 21.60
CA TYR A 324 8.91 -18.52 22.86
C TYR A 324 8.46 -19.97 22.95
N LEU A 325 8.77 -20.59 24.09
CA LEU A 325 8.40 -21.98 24.38
C LEU A 325 7.40 -21.94 25.54
N PHE A 326 6.12 -22.02 25.23
CA PHE A 326 5.08 -21.97 26.25
C PHE A 326 4.97 -23.30 26.97
N VAL A 327 4.74 -23.25 28.28
CA VAL A 327 4.55 -24.45 29.11
C VAL A 327 3.09 -24.54 29.48
N VAL A 328 2.45 -25.65 29.11
CA VAL A 328 1.02 -25.87 29.32
C VAL A 328 0.74 -27.08 30.22
N SER A 329 -0.42 -27.07 30.88
CA SER A 329 -0.94 -28.22 31.62
C SER A 329 -1.50 -29.31 30.68
N ALA A 330 -1.93 -30.44 31.23
CA ALA A 330 -2.61 -31.47 30.45
C ALA A 330 -3.98 -30.99 29.91
N GLU A 331 -4.57 -30.00 30.55
CA GLU A 331 -5.83 -29.35 30.19
C GLU A 331 -5.66 -28.12 29.28
N GLY A 332 -4.42 -27.82 28.86
CA GLY A 332 -4.09 -26.70 27.97
C GLY A 332 -3.90 -25.34 28.65
N GLU A 333 -3.90 -25.28 29.98
CA GLU A 333 -3.72 -24.04 30.73
C GLU A 333 -2.27 -23.54 30.64
N LEU A 334 -2.09 -22.24 30.39
CA LEU A 334 -0.77 -21.60 30.33
C LEU A 334 -0.12 -21.50 31.72
N LEU A 335 0.91 -22.31 31.96
CA LEU A 335 1.63 -22.41 33.24
C LEU A 335 2.89 -21.55 33.33
N GLY A 336 3.57 -21.34 32.19
CA GLY A 336 4.88 -20.70 32.17
C GLY A 336 5.43 -20.49 30.76
N VAL A 337 6.61 -19.87 30.68
CA VAL A 337 7.37 -19.72 29.44
C VAL A 337 8.85 -20.03 29.69
N VAL A 338 9.51 -20.66 28.73
CA VAL A 338 10.96 -20.93 28.76
C VAL A 338 11.62 -20.23 27.59
N SER A 339 12.65 -19.42 27.87
CA SER A 339 13.48 -18.86 26.79
C SER A 339 14.44 -19.92 26.24
N MET A 340 14.70 -19.87 24.93
CA MET A 340 15.65 -20.78 24.28
C MET A 340 17.06 -20.73 24.92
N ARG A 341 17.49 -19.55 25.38
CA ARG A 341 18.72 -19.36 26.16
C ARG A 341 18.72 -20.16 27.48
N ALA A 342 17.63 -20.13 28.24
CA ALA A 342 17.51 -20.90 29.47
C ALA A 342 17.53 -22.41 29.17
N LEU A 343 16.84 -22.83 28.10
CA LEU A 343 16.78 -24.23 27.69
C LEU A 343 18.15 -24.79 27.29
N ILE A 344 18.91 -24.07 26.45
CA ILE A 344 20.22 -24.53 25.94
C ILE A 344 21.31 -24.51 27.01
N THR A 345 21.20 -23.62 28.02
CA THR A 345 22.18 -23.52 29.10
C THR A 345 21.88 -24.43 30.30
N ALA A 346 20.66 -24.96 30.39
CA ALA A 346 20.27 -25.92 31.41
C ALA A 346 21.01 -27.26 31.25
N LYS A 347 21.11 -28.02 32.35
CA LYS A 347 21.61 -29.40 32.25
C LYS A 347 20.55 -30.24 31.52
N PRO A 348 20.96 -31.20 30.69
CA PRO A 348 20.03 -32.06 29.94
C PRO A 348 18.92 -32.71 30.80
N SER A 349 19.23 -33.04 32.06
CA SER A 349 18.31 -33.68 33.00
C SER A 349 17.44 -32.73 33.84
N THR A 350 17.63 -31.41 33.74
CA THR A 350 16.83 -30.42 34.49
C THR A 350 15.40 -30.40 33.96
N LEU A 351 14.40 -30.31 34.83
CA LEU A 351 12.99 -30.24 34.43
C LEU A 351 12.63 -28.84 33.90
N ILE A 352 11.69 -28.79 32.96
CA ILE A 352 11.11 -27.53 32.45
C ILE A 352 10.48 -26.74 33.60
N ASP A 353 9.79 -27.40 34.53
CA ASP A 353 9.18 -26.77 35.71
C ASP A 353 10.19 -25.98 36.58
N ASP A 354 11.46 -26.40 36.61
CA ASP A 354 12.53 -25.76 37.39
C ASP A 354 13.12 -24.51 36.72
N ILE A 355 12.99 -24.39 35.39
CA ILE A 355 13.61 -23.32 34.59
C ILE A 355 12.60 -22.35 33.96
N MET A 356 11.31 -22.67 34.00
CA MET A 356 10.26 -21.82 33.44
C MET A 356 9.96 -20.59 34.30
N GLN A 357 9.60 -19.50 33.63
CA GLN A 357 9.05 -18.32 34.27
C GLN A 357 7.53 -18.46 34.37
N ARG A 358 6.99 -18.40 35.59
CA ARG A 358 5.55 -18.57 35.87
C ARG A 358 4.73 -17.28 35.75
N ASP A 359 5.38 -16.13 35.93
CA ASP A 359 4.74 -14.83 35.77
C ASP A 359 4.73 -14.47 34.28
N VAL A 360 3.84 -15.14 33.54
CA VAL A 360 3.66 -14.95 32.10
C VAL A 360 2.65 -13.82 31.89
N ILE A 361 3.10 -12.81 31.16
CA ILE A 361 2.24 -11.75 30.63
C ILE A 361 1.49 -12.35 29.44
N ALA A 362 0.17 -12.34 29.51
CA ALA A 362 -0.73 -12.85 28.48
C ALA A 362 -1.83 -11.81 28.22
N VAL A 363 -2.41 -11.87 27.02
CA VAL A 363 -3.57 -11.07 26.62
C VAL A 363 -4.78 -11.97 26.47
N HIS A 364 -5.97 -11.42 26.68
CA HIS A 364 -7.21 -12.15 26.46
C HIS A 364 -7.56 -12.12 24.96
N VAL A 365 -8.20 -13.18 24.46
CA VAL A 365 -8.56 -13.31 23.02
C VAL A 365 -9.43 -12.16 22.49
N ASN A 366 -10.22 -11.54 23.35
CA ASN A 366 -11.07 -10.39 23.01
C ASN A 366 -10.44 -9.03 23.37
N ASP A 367 -9.17 -9.00 23.78
CA ASP A 367 -8.46 -7.73 23.97
C ASP A 367 -8.25 -7.06 22.61
N ASP A 368 -8.37 -5.73 22.59
CA ASP A 368 -8.19 -4.91 21.40
C ASP A 368 -6.72 -4.92 20.93
N GLN A 369 -6.49 -4.88 19.62
CA GLN A 369 -5.15 -4.94 19.04
C GLN A 369 -4.22 -3.82 19.54
N GLU A 370 -4.74 -2.62 19.85
CA GLU A 370 -3.96 -1.52 20.44
C GLU A 370 -3.46 -1.91 21.85
N THR A 371 -4.26 -2.67 22.59
CA THR A 371 -3.90 -3.19 23.92
C THR A 371 -2.79 -4.23 23.80
N VAL A 372 -2.88 -5.14 22.82
CA VAL A 372 -1.85 -6.14 22.52
C VAL A 372 -0.52 -5.44 22.18
N ALA A 373 -0.56 -4.47 21.27
CA ALA A 373 0.60 -3.66 20.88
C ALA A 373 1.22 -2.92 22.07
N ALA A 374 0.38 -2.34 22.94
CA ALA A 374 0.84 -1.67 24.16
C ALA A 374 1.53 -2.62 25.14
N VAL A 375 1.05 -3.85 25.29
CA VAL A 375 1.66 -4.89 26.14
C VAL A 375 3.02 -5.32 25.59
N ILE A 376 3.09 -5.68 24.30
CA ILE A 376 4.34 -6.07 23.63
C ILE A 376 5.39 -4.96 23.76
N ARG A 377 5.01 -3.70 23.46
CA ARG A 377 5.88 -2.54 23.58
C ARG A 377 6.37 -2.30 25.01
N LYS A 378 5.46 -2.33 26.00
CA LYS A 378 5.76 -2.05 27.40
C LYS A 378 6.78 -3.02 27.99
N TYR A 379 6.69 -4.29 27.62
CA TYR A 379 7.54 -5.35 28.16
C TYR A 379 8.64 -5.79 27.19
N SER A 380 8.73 -5.19 26.00
CA SER A 380 9.70 -5.51 24.95
C SER A 380 9.69 -7.01 24.60
N LEU A 381 8.49 -7.56 24.43
CA LEU A 381 8.28 -8.96 24.05
C LEU A 381 8.47 -9.11 22.54
N LEU A 382 8.88 -10.30 22.08
CA LEU A 382 8.88 -10.66 20.65
C LEU A 382 7.55 -11.32 20.23
N GLY A 383 6.62 -11.46 21.18
CA GLY A 383 5.34 -12.10 21.01
C GLY A 383 4.66 -12.30 22.36
N VAL A 384 3.33 -12.37 22.37
CA VAL A 384 2.52 -12.47 23.59
C VAL A 384 1.50 -13.59 23.45
N PRO A 385 1.38 -14.50 24.44
CA PRO A 385 0.39 -15.57 24.38
C PRO A 385 -1.02 -15.02 24.54
N VAL A 386 -1.94 -15.56 23.74
CA VAL A 386 -3.37 -15.27 23.76
C VAL A 386 -4.09 -16.39 24.52
N VAL A 387 -4.95 -15.99 25.47
CA VAL A 387 -5.68 -16.94 26.31
C VAL A 387 -7.18 -16.67 26.38
N ASP A 388 -7.95 -17.71 26.70
CA ASP A 388 -9.38 -17.62 27.02
C ASP A 388 -9.63 -17.24 28.50
N ASP A 389 -10.91 -17.15 28.88
CA ASP A 389 -11.38 -16.91 30.26
C ASP A 389 -10.84 -17.93 31.29
N ASN A 390 -10.46 -19.13 30.85
CA ASN A 390 -9.93 -20.21 31.68
C ASN A 390 -8.39 -20.28 31.65
N ARG A 391 -7.71 -19.30 31.06
CA ARG A 391 -6.25 -19.27 30.82
C ARG A 391 -5.74 -20.41 29.94
N ARG A 392 -6.57 -20.99 29.07
CA ARG A 392 -6.10 -21.91 28.03
C ARG A 392 -5.35 -21.14 26.97
N LEU A 393 -4.18 -21.64 26.57
CA LEU A 393 -3.41 -21.06 25.47
C LEU A 393 -4.14 -21.37 24.15
N LEU A 394 -4.50 -20.32 23.42
CA LEU A 394 -5.15 -20.42 22.12
C LEU A 394 -4.17 -20.19 20.97
N GLY A 395 -3.23 -19.28 21.17
CA GLY A 395 -2.25 -18.88 20.16
C GLY A 395 -1.28 -17.83 20.71
N MET A 396 -0.62 -17.10 19.83
CA MET A 396 0.18 -15.94 20.18
C MET A 396 0.07 -14.84 19.12
N VAL A 397 0.34 -13.61 19.52
CA VAL A 397 0.55 -12.49 18.56
C VAL A 397 2.03 -12.20 18.52
N THR A 398 2.62 -12.04 17.33
CA THR A 398 4.05 -11.78 17.16
C THR A 398 4.36 -10.28 17.26
N VAL A 399 5.63 -9.91 17.22
CA VAL A 399 6.02 -8.49 17.26
C VAL A 399 5.91 -7.83 15.88
N ASP A 400 6.07 -8.62 14.83
CA ASP A 400 5.92 -8.27 13.42
C ASP A 400 4.49 -7.83 13.13
N ASP A 401 3.48 -8.65 13.45
CA ASP A 401 2.05 -8.27 13.28
C ASP A 401 1.72 -7.00 14.06
N VAL A 402 2.33 -6.82 15.24
CA VAL A 402 2.16 -5.61 16.05
C VAL A 402 2.77 -4.36 15.39
N LEU A 403 3.83 -4.50 14.58
CA LEU A 403 4.37 -3.36 13.84
C LEU A 403 3.35 -2.86 12.82
N ASP A 404 2.62 -3.78 12.17
CA ASP A 404 1.57 -3.45 11.21
C ASP A 404 0.35 -2.84 11.91
N VAL A 405 -0.10 -3.44 13.03
CA VAL A 405 -1.14 -2.84 13.89
C VAL A 405 -0.76 -1.41 14.30
N ILE A 406 0.49 -1.14 14.68
CA ILE A 406 0.92 0.23 15.04
C ILE A 406 0.80 1.17 13.84
N HIS A 407 1.17 0.74 12.64
CA HIS A 407 1.03 1.55 11.43
C HIS A 407 -0.44 1.80 11.08
N GLU A 408 -1.28 0.78 11.15
CA GLU A 408 -2.71 0.86 10.89
C GLU A 408 -3.42 1.79 11.86
N GLU A 409 -3.21 1.61 13.17
CA GLU A 409 -3.79 2.47 14.21
C GLU A 409 -3.32 3.92 14.05
N THR A 410 -2.05 4.12 13.71
CA THR A 410 -1.53 5.48 13.45
C THR A 410 -2.17 6.10 12.21
N ALA A 411 -2.34 5.33 11.13
CA ALA A 411 -3.00 5.80 9.92
C ALA A 411 -4.48 6.12 10.17
N GLU A 412 -5.16 5.28 10.96
CA GLU A 412 -6.53 5.46 11.38
C GLU A 412 -6.69 6.75 12.21
N ASP A 413 -5.86 6.93 13.24
CA ASP A 413 -5.84 8.12 14.10
C ASP A 413 -5.62 9.41 13.29
N ILE A 414 -4.65 9.40 12.36
CA ILE A 414 -4.39 10.54 11.46
C ILE A 414 -5.61 10.82 10.60
N SER A 415 -6.21 9.78 10.01
CA SER A 415 -7.37 9.90 9.15
C SER A 415 -8.56 10.54 9.88
N HIS A 416 -8.86 10.05 11.08
CA HIS A 416 -9.93 10.60 11.91
C HIS A 416 -9.64 12.03 12.37
N THR A 417 -8.39 12.35 12.69
CA THR A 417 -7.96 13.70 13.10
C THR A 417 -8.25 14.73 12.01
N VAL A 418 -8.10 14.35 10.74
CA VAL A 418 -8.28 15.26 9.59
C VAL A 418 -9.71 15.17 8.99
N GLY A 419 -10.51 14.18 9.40
CA GLY A 419 -11.86 13.96 8.89
C GLY A 419 -11.87 13.25 7.54
N THR A 420 -11.16 12.14 7.44
CA THR A 420 -11.16 11.18 6.32
C THR A 420 -11.43 9.77 6.85
N MET A 421 -11.72 8.80 5.98
CA MET A 421 -11.86 7.38 6.34
C MET A 421 -10.59 6.59 5.98
N LYS A 422 -10.28 5.47 6.67
CA LYS A 422 -9.14 4.56 6.38
C LYS A 422 -9.18 4.10 4.90
N GLU A 423 -10.37 3.81 4.41
CA GLU A 423 -10.65 3.44 3.00
C GLU A 423 -10.37 4.56 1.97
N ASP A 424 -10.22 5.82 2.39
CA ASP A 424 -9.83 6.92 1.48
C ASP A 424 -8.30 6.94 1.23
N VAL A 425 -7.52 6.24 2.05
CA VAL A 425 -6.05 6.24 2.04
C VAL A 425 -5.51 5.11 1.14
N THR A 426 -6.24 3.99 1.02
CA THR A 426 -5.88 2.93 0.09
C THR A 426 -6.06 3.42 -1.35
N HIS A 427 -5.02 3.25 -2.17
CA HIS A 427 -4.95 3.76 -3.55
C HIS A 427 -5.99 3.14 -4.51
N THR A 428 -6.91 2.32 -4.00
CA THR A 428 -7.92 1.57 -4.74
C THR A 428 -9.28 2.27 -4.79
N ALA A 429 -9.55 3.25 -3.92
CA ALA A 429 -10.86 3.90 -3.86
C ALA A 429 -11.16 4.78 -5.10
N SER A 430 -12.37 4.64 -5.64
CA SER A 430 -12.82 5.49 -6.75
C SER A 430 -12.96 6.96 -6.29
N PRO A 431 -12.77 7.95 -7.19
CA PRO A 431 -12.93 9.36 -6.83
C PRO A 431 -14.30 9.71 -6.23
N LEU A 432 -15.34 8.91 -6.54
CA LEU A 432 -16.68 9.10 -6.02
C LEU A 432 -16.82 8.60 -4.57
N GLN A 433 -16.25 7.44 -4.25
CA GLN A 433 -16.22 6.93 -2.87
C GLN A 433 -15.47 7.90 -1.95
N ALA A 434 -14.30 8.37 -2.39
CA ALA A 434 -13.51 9.35 -1.65
C ALA A 434 -14.25 10.68 -1.43
N ALA A 435 -15.05 11.13 -2.40
CA ALA A 435 -15.87 12.32 -2.23
C ALA A 435 -16.99 12.11 -1.20
N LEU A 436 -17.63 10.94 -1.18
CA LEU A 436 -18.72 10.62 -0.25
C LEU A 436 -18.22 10.51 1.20
N GLY A 437 -17.06 9.87 1.43
CA GLY A 437 -16.42 9.81 2.76
C GLY A 437 -16.15 11.21 3.33
N ARG A 438 -15.60 12.11 2.50
CA ARG A 438 -15.30 13.49 2.90
C ARG A 438 -16.53 14.36 3.13
N ILE A 439 -17.63 14.16 2.38
CA ILE A 439 -18.85 14.97 2.53
C ILE A 439 -19.47 14.82 3.93
N ALA A 440 -19.41 13.62 4.51
CA ALA A 440 -19.91 13.37 5.86
C ALA A 440 -19.19 14.28 6.90
N TRP A 441 -17.86 14.39 6.79
CA TRP A 441 -17.06 15.25 7.66
C TRP A 441 -17.23 16.74 7.37
N LEU A 442 -17.29 17.12 6.09
CA LEU A 442 -17.54 18.49 5.66
C LEU A 442 -18.85 19.05 6.22
N ALA A 443 -19.87 18.20 6.40
CA ALA A 443 -21.14 18.61 6.99
C ALA A 443 -20.97 19.24 8.39
N THR A 444 -20.08 18.69 9.22
CA THR A 444 -19.79 19.21 10.57
C THR A 444 -19.21 20.63 10.51
N SER A 445 -18.21 20.84 9.65
CA SER A 445 -17.59 22.16 9.46
C SER A 445 -18.57 23.17 8.85
N LEU A 446 -19.41 22.75 7.91
CA LEU A 446 -20.47 23.59 7.33
C LEU A 446 -21.48 24.03 8.38
N VAL A 447 -21.95 23.13 9.24
CA VAL A 447 -22.86 23.47 10.34
C VAL A 447 -22.20 24.45 11.29
N GLY A 448 -20.95 24.21 11.71
CA GLY A 448 -20.18 25.15 12.55
C GLY A 448 -20.07 26.54 11.94
N GLY A 449 -19.73 26.61 10.65
CA GLY A 449 -19.65 27.86 9.88
C GLY A 449 -20.99 28.60 9.79
N LEU A 450 -22.10 27.89 9.56
CA LEU A 450 -23.44 28.47 9.53
C LEU A 450 -23.86 29.02 10.90
N VAL A 451 -23.55 28.32 11.99
CA VAL A 451 -23.80 28.81 13.36
C VAL A 451 -22.96 30.05 13.66
N ALA A 452 -21.68 30.06 13.28
CA ALA A 452 -20.81 31.24 13.44
C ALA A 452 -21.35 32.45 12.64
N ALA A 453 -21.82 32.23 11.41
CA ALA A 453 -22.46 33.26 10.59
C ALA A 453 -23.77 33.77 11.22
N PHE A 454 -24.57 32.87 11.80
CA PHE A 454 -25.77 33.26 12.55
C PHE A 454 -25.42 34.12 13.76
N ILE A 455 -24.40 33.77 14.54
CA ILE A 455 -23.92 34.59 15.67
C ILE A 455 -23.49 35.97 15.19
N LEU A 456 -22.68 36.04 14.13
CA LEU A 456 -22.27 37.32 13.53
C LEU A 456 -23.47 38.21 13.19
N SER A 457 -24.57 37.61 12.69
CA SER A 457 -25.80 38.34 12.37
C SER A 457 -26.52 38.93 13.59
N GLN A 458 -26.41 38.30 14.76
CA GLN A 458 -26.99 38.81 16.02
C GLN A 458 -26.27 40.08 16.51
N PHE A 459 -25.01 40.27 16.14
CA PHE A 459 -24.21 41.45 16.49
C PHE A 459 -24.24 42.57 15.43
N LYS A 460 -25.21 42.55 14.51
CA LYS A 460 -25.33 43.54 13.43
C LYS A 460 -25.28 45.00 13.93
N SER A 461 -25.93 45.30 15.06
CA SER A 461 -25.94 46.65 15.65
C SER A 461 -24.54 47.12 16.05
N SER A 462 -23.76 46.24 16.71
CA SER A 462 -22.37 46.52 17.09
C SER A 462 -21.43 46.63 15.88
N ILE A 463 -21.66 45.83 14.83
CA ILE A 463 -20.85 45.88 13.61
C ILE A 463 -21.08 47.19 12.86
N GLN A 464 -22.31 47.72 12.83
CA GLN A 464 -22.61 48.99 12.18
C GLN A 464 -21.92 50.19 12.85
N SER A 465 -21.67 50.12 14.16
CA SER A 465 -20.95 51.19 14.85
C SER A 465 -19.44 51.17 14.53
N THR A 466 -18.86 49.99 14.27
CA THR A 466 -17.44 49.83 13.92
C THR A 466 -17.23 48.69 12.91
N LEU A 467 -17.38 49.00 11.62
CA LEU A 467 -17.25 48.01 10.54
C LEU A 467 -15.88 47.31 10.52
N THR A 468 -14.83 48.00 10.99
CA THR A 468 -13.43 47.50 11.02
C THR A 468 -13.27 46.24 11.89
N ILE A 469 -14.16 45.98 12.85
CA ILE A 469 -14.14 44.76 13.68
C ILE A 469 -14.22 43.51 12.81
N VAL A 470 -15.04 43.54 11.74
CA VAL A 470 -15.29 42.38 10.87
C VAL A 470 -14.03 41.95 10.12
N TYR A 471 -13.11 42.88 9.84
CA TYR A 471 -11.87 42.58 9.11
C TYR A 471 -10.92 41.66 9.88
N PHE A 472 -11.05 41.60 11.22
CA PHE A 472 -10.25 40.71 12.06
C PHE A 472 -10.94 39.38 12.35
N VAL A 473 -12.21 39.19 11.97
CA VAL A 473 -12.93 37.93 12.18
C VAL A 473 -12.22 36.74 11.50
N PRO A 474 -11.78 36.81 10.22
CA PRO A 474 -11.07 35.70 9.60
C PRO A 474 -9.78 35.33 10.32
N LEU A 475 -9.02 36.32 10.79
CA LEU A 475 -7.79 36.10 11.55
C LEU A 475 -8.07 35.38 12.87
N ILE A 476 -9.08 35.83 13.60
CA ILE A 476 -9.42 35.28 14.91
C ILE A 476 -9.91 33.84 14.80
N VAL A 477 -10.75 33.56 13.81
CA VAL A 477 -11.21 32.18 13.53
C VAL A 477 -10.01 31.29 13.18
N ALA A 478 -9.16 31.73 12.26
CA ALA A 478 -8.02 30.94 11.81
C ALA A 478 -7.03 30.62 12.94
N VAL A 479 -6.66 31.60 13.78
CA VAL A 479 -5.73 31.36 14.89
C VAL A 479 -6.41 30.55 16.00
N GLY A 480 -7.71 30.75 16.23
CA GLY A 480 -8.51 29.93 17.15
C GLY A 480 -8.52 28.45 16.75
N HIS A 481 -8.68 28.15 15.46
CA HIS A 481 -8.58 26.77 14.95
C HIS A 481 -7.22 26.14 15.22
N VAL A 482 -6.13 26.86 14.92
CA VAL A 482 -4.77 26.35 15.12
C VAL A 482 -4.50 26.04 16.60
N ILE A 483 -4.82 26.95 17.51
CA ILE A 483 -4.61 26.73 18.95
C ILE A 483 -5.49 25.59 19.47
N GLY A 484 -6.75 25.52 19.02
CA GLY A 484 -7.64 24.43 19.37
C GLY A 484 -7.13 23.06 18.93
N ALA A 485 -6.65 22.96 17.68
CA ALA A 485 -6.09 21.73 17.13
C ALA A 485 -4.78 21.32 17.83
N GLN A 486 -3.89 22.28 18.12
CA GLN A 486 -2.66 22.01 18.88
C GLN A 486 -2.97 21.48 20.27
N SER A 487 -3.93 22.10 20.96
CA SER A 487 -4.34 21.67 22.29
C SER A 487 -5.00 20.29 22.29
N LEU A 488 -5.82 20.00 21.28
CA LEU A 488 -6.42 18.69 21.06
C LEU A 488 -5.33 17.62 20.92
N ALA A 489 -4.39 17.82 20.00
CA ALA A 489 -3.32 16.86 19.71
C ALA A 489 -2.47 16.54 20.94
N VAL A 490 -2.12 17.55 21.75
CA VAL A 490 -1.35 17.34 23.00
C VAL A 490 -2.15 16.52 24.01
N THR A 491 -3.45 16.78 24.13
CA THR A 491 -4.29 16.13 25.15
C THR A 491 -4.66 14.70 24.79
N GLU A 492 -4.78 14.38 23.50
CA GLU A 492 -5.07 13.04 22.99
C GLU A 492 -3.97 12.04 23.34
N HIS A 493 -2.71 12.44 23.18
CA HIS A 493 -1.52 11.64 23.48
C HIS A 493 -1.14 11.63 24.99
N SER A 494 -1.94 12.29 25.83
CA SER A 494 -1.64 12.43 27.26
C SER A 494 -2.23 11.28 28.08
N GLU A 495 -1.47 10.77 29.04
CA GLU A 495 -1.95 9.72 29.95
C GLU A 495 -3.19 10.18 30.77
N PRO A 496 -4.21 9.32 30.94
CA PRO A 496 -5.45 9.66 31.64
C PRO A 496 -5.27 10.24 33.06
N GLY A 497 -4.19 9.84 33.76
CA GLY A 497 -3.90 10.27 35.13
C GLY A 497 -3.38 11.71 35.28
N ALA A 498 -2.88 12.32 34.21
CA ALA A 498 -2.27 13.64 34.23
C ALA A 498 -3.20 14.76 33.74
N MET A 499 -4.48 14.46 33.49
CA MET A 499 -5.43 15.36 32.81
C MET A 499 -5.57 16.76 33.43
N ARG A 500 -5.67 16.84 34.77
CA ARG A 500 -5.79 18.14 35.48
C ARG A 500 -4.54 19.00 35.33
N HIS A 501 -3.37 18.37 35.21
CA HIS A 501 -2.11 19.07 34.97
C HIS A 501 -2.06 19.63 33.55
N HIS A 502 -2.46 18.85 32.55
CA HIS A 502 -2.50 19.27 31.15
C HIS A 502 -3.45 20.44 30.91
N VAL A 503 -4.69 20.38 31.40
CA VAL A 503 -5.64 21.51 31.28
C VAL A 503 -5.08 22.78 31.93
N TRP A 504 -4.36 22.64 33.04
CA TRP A 504 -3.72 23.79 33.70
C TRP A 504 -2.54 24.35 32.91
N GLN A 505 -1.69 23.48 32.35
CA GLN A 505 -0.61 23.88 31.45
C GLN A 505 -1.15 24.58 30.21
N GLU A 506 -2.22 24.06 29.61
CA GLU A 506 -2.84 24.64 28.42
C GLU A 506 -3.41 26.03 28.69
N LEU A 507 -4.04 26.24 29.85
CA LEU A 507 -4.49 27.56 30.27
C LEU A 507 -3.32 28.56 30.31
N LEU A 508 -2.17 28.15 30.86
CA LEU A 508 -0.98 28.99 30.95
C LEU A 508 -0.38 29.26 29.56
N THR A 509 -0.26 28.22 28.72
CA THR A 509 0.22 28.34 27.33
C THR A 509 -0.67 29.29 26.53
N GLY A 510 -2.00 29.11 26.62
CA GLY A 510 -2.99 29.96 25.96
C GLY A 510 -2.91 31.42 26.41
N VAL A 511 -2.68 31.68 27.71
CA VAL A 511 -2.50 33.06 28.21
C VAL A 511 -1.21 33.68 27.67
N LEU A 512 -0.10 32.95 27.64
CA LEU A 512 1.19 33.45 27.16
C LEU A 512 1.16 33.72 25.65
N VAL A 513 0.76 32.72 24.86
CA VAL A 513 0.63 32.84 23.40
C VAL A 513 -0.43 33.88 23.03
N GLY A 514 -1.54 33.90 23.78
CA GLY A 514 -2.61 34.87 23.65
C GLY A 514 -2.13 36.30 23.89
N ALA A 515 -1.38 36.55 24.97
CA ALA A 515 -0.87 37.87 25.30
C ALA A 515 0.13 38.38 24.27
N ILE A 516 1.07 37.53 23.82
CA ILE A 516 2.06 37.89 22.80
C ILE A 516 1.34 38.22 21.48
N SER A 517 0.46 37.34 21.02
CA SER A 517 -0.29 37.52 19.77
C SER A 517 -1.23 38.72 19.86
N GLY A 518 -1.89 38.90 21.00
CA GLY A 518 -2.77 40.03 21.30
C GLY A 518 -2.05 41.37 21.25
N VAL A 519 -0.83 41.47 21.80
CA VAL A 519 -0.02 42.68 21.72
C VAL A 519 0.37 42.99 20.27
N VAL A 520 0.82 41.98 19.51
CA VAL A 520 1.25 42.16 18.11
C VAL A 520 0.06 42.57 17.22
N VAL A 521 -1.04 41.81 17.25
CA VAL A 521 -2.23 42.09 16.44
C VAL A 521 -2.90 43.37 16.91
N GLY A 522 -2.93 43.65 18.21
CA GLY A 522 -3.42 44.90 18.76
C GLY A 522 -2.62 46.12 18.29
N LEU A 523 -1.30 46.01 18.20
CA LEU A 523 -0.44 47.08 17.65
C LEU A 523 -0.70 47.30 16.16
N ILE A 524 -0.83 46.22 15.38
CA ILE A 524 -1.19 46.30 13.96
C ILE A 524 -2.57 46.96 13.78
N ALA A 525 -3.55 46.54 14.58
CA ALA A 525 -4.91 47.10 14.58
C ALA A 525 -4.90 48.59 14.98
N TYR A 526 -4.07 48.98 15.94
CA TYR A 526 -3.86 50.38 16.31
C TYR A 526 -3.33 51.21 15.14
N ILE A 527 -2.25 50.73 14.48
CA ILE A 527 -1.63 51.43 13.35
C ILE A 527 -2.63 51.56 12.19
N TRP A 528 -3.36 50.49 11.90
CA TRP A 528 -4.30 50.46 10.78
C TRP A 528 -5.52 51.35 11.02
N ALA A 529 -6.18 51.22 12.18
CA ALA A 529 -7.38 52.00 12.48
C ALA A 529 -7.08 53.42 12.97
N SER A 530 -5.80 53.75 13.25
CA SER A 530 -5.35 55.00 13.85
C SER A 530 -6.07 55.34 15.17
N LYS A 531 -6.54 54.31 15.91
CA LYS A 531 -7.32 54.44 17.14
C LYS A 531 -6.74 53.51 18.22
N PRO A 532 -6.19 54.05 19.34
CA PRO A 532 -5.55 53.23 20.37
C PRO A 532 -6.54 52.30 21.07
N VAL A 533 -7.76 52.78 21.32
CA VAL A 533 -8.85 51.98 21.89
C VAL A 533 -9.16 50.76 21.02
N PHE A 534 -9.17 50.92 19.69
CA PHE A 534 -9.45 49.82 18.77
C PHE A 534 -8.37 48.73 18.83
N GLY A 535 -7.08 49.11 18.82
CA GLY A 535 -5.98 48.17 18.94
C GLY A 535 -6.01 47.38 20.26
N LEU A 536 -6.31 48.06 21.36
CA LEU A 536 -6.45 47.44 22.68
C LEU A 536 -7.60 46.42 22.72
N VAL A 537 -8.76 46.77 22.14
CA VAL A 537 -9.94 45.90 22.05
C VAL A 537 -9.60 44.64 21.27
N VAL A 538 -8.99 44.77 20.08
CA VAL A 538 -8.63 43.63 19.24
C VAL A 538 -7.62 42.72 19.95
N GLY A 539 -6.58 43.29 20.56
CA GLY A 539 -5.55 42.52 21.27
C GLY A 539 -6.08 41.74 22.48
N MET A 540 -6.89 42.39 23.33
CA MET A 540 -7.51 41.73 24.49
C MET A 540 -8.51 40.65 24.07
N SER A 541 -9.33 40.95 23.06
CA SER A 541 -10.32 39.99 22.55
C SER A 541 -9.63 38.77 21.96
N LEU A 542 -8.56 38.95 21.19
CA LEU A 542 -7.76 37.86 20.66
C LEU A 542 -7.17 37.00 21.79
N THR A 543 -6.59 37.62 22.82
CA THR A 543 -6.02 36.89 23.97
C THR A 543 -7.06 35.98 24.62
N ILE A 544 -8.26 36.50 24.89
CA ILE A 544 -9.35 35.74 25.52
C ILE A 544 -9.84 34.62 24.59
N THR A 545 -10.00 34.92 23.30
CA THR A 545 -10.41 33.93 22.32
C THR A 545 -9.41 32.77 22.21
N LEU A 546 -8.10 33.04 22.22
CA LEU A 546 -7.08 31.98 22.15
C LEU A 546 -7.04 31.12 23.41
N VAL A 547 -7.19 31.72 24.59
CA VAL A 547 -7.34 30.96 25.84
C VAL A 547 -8.56 30.04 25.78
N ALA A 548 -9.71 30.55 25.31
CA ALA A 548 -10.91 29.74 25.17
C ALA A 548 -10.76 28.63 24.14
N ALA A 549 -10.10 28.90 23.00
CA ALA A 549 -9.87 27.91 21.95
C ALA A 549 -8.98 26.75 22.43
N GLY A 550 -7.91 27.05 23.18
CA GLY A 550 -7.08 26.02 23.80
C GLY A 550 -7.87 25.19 24.82
N LEU A 551 -8.68 25.83 25.66
CA LEU A 551 -9.55 25.09 26.59
C LEU A 551 -10.56 24.19 25.90
N VAL A 552 -11.15 24.63 24.78
CA VAL A 552 -12.03 23.78 23.97
C VAL A 552 -11.25 22.57 23.45
N GLY A 553 -10.05 22.77 22.87
CA GLY A 553 -9.19 21.67 22.42
C GLY A 553 -8.89 20.65 23.51
N ALA A 554 -8.39 21.10 24.67
CA ALA A 554 -8.05 20.22 25.78
C ALA A 554 -9.26 19.50 26.42
N LEU A 555 -10.44 20.13 26.47
CA LEU A 555 -11.62 19.52 27.09
C LEU A 555 -12.40 18.59 26.16
N SER A 556 -12.15 18.66 24.85
CA SER A 556 -12.93 17.94 23.86
C SER A 556 -12.80 16.41 23.96
N PRO A 557 -11.59 15.83 24.07
CA PRO A 557 -11.43 14.37 24.28
C PRO A 557 -12.18 13.87 25.52
N ILE A 558 -12.16 14.65 26.60
CA ILE A 558 -12.82 14.32 27.87
C ILE A 558 -14.34 14.27 27.69
N LEU A 559 -14.89 15.29 27.02
CA LEU A 559 -16.32 15.39 26.79
C LEU A 559 -16.82 14.24 25.92
N LEU A 560 -16.07 13.89 24.86
CA LEU A 560 -16.39 12.78 23.97
C LEU A 560 -16.37 11.44 24.70
N ARG A 561 -15.31 11.14 25.48
CA ARG A 561 -15.23 9.92 26.31
C ARG A 561 -16.40 9.81 27.28
N ARG A 562 -16.83 10.91 27.89
CA ARG A 562 -17.97 10.92 28.83
C ARG A 562 -19.31 10.66 28.15
N LEU A 563 -19.47 11.09 26.90
CA LEU A 563 -20.67 10.86 26.10
C LEU A 563 -20.71 9.46 25.47
N ARG A 564 -19.71 8.60 25.72
CA ARG A 564 -19.53 7.28 25.09
C ARG A 564 -19.50 7.33 23.56
N LEU A 565 -19.14 8.49 23.00
CA LEU A 565 -18.77 8.59 21.60
C LEU A 565 -17.31 8.09 21.56
N ARG A 566 -17.07 6.92 20.93
CA ARG A 566 -15.72 6.35 20.81
C ARG A 566 -14.78 7.42 20.23
N SER A 567 -13.69 7.68 20.94
CA SER A 567 -13.07 9.01 21.05
C SER A 567 -12.14 9.43 19.91
N VAL A 568 -12.21 8.80 18.74
CA VAL A 568 -11.32 9.10 17.61
C VAL A 568 -12.12 9.67 16.43
N LEU A 569 -13.30 9.11 16.17
CA LEU A 569 -14.26 9.42 15.09
C LEU A 569 -14.88 10.84 15.08
N ALA A 570 -14.31 11.89 15.68
CA ALA A 570 -14.92 13.22 15.59
C ALA A 570 -14.02 14.41 15.93
N ALA A 571 -12.83 14.20 16.48
CA ALA A 571 -12.22 15.25 17.29
C ALA A 571 -11.83 16.49 16.45
N GLY A 572 -11.20 16.34 15.29
CA GLY A 572 -10.73 17.49 14.50
C GLY A 572 -11.84 18.42 14.00
N PRO A 573 -12.65 18.01 13.00
CA PRO A 573 -13.68 18.87 12.42
C PRO A 573 -14.74 19.36 13.42
N LEU A 574 -15.08 18.55 14.43
CA LEU A 574 -16.01 18.98 15.48
C LEU A 574 -15.40 20.06 16.37
N VAL A 575 -14.14 19.90 16.79
CA VAL A 575 -13.43 20.91 17.58
C VAL A 575 -13.27 22.20 16.78
N GLU A 576 -12.96 22.12 15.48
CA GLU A 576 -12.92 23.30 14.60
C GLU A 576 -14.28 24.00 14.50
N ALA A 577 -15.37 23.25 14.36
CA ALA A 577 -16.72 23.80 14.32
C ALA A 577 -17.05 24.53 15.64
N ILE A 578 -16.78 23.91 16.79
CA ILE A 578 -17.00 24.52 18.12
C ILE A 578 -16.11 25.76 18.27
N ASN A 579 -14.83 25.68 17.90
CA ASN A 579 -13.91 26.79 17.99
C ASN A 579 -14.29 27.96 17.09
N SER A 580 -14.85 27.71 15.90
CA SER A 580 -15.40 28.76 15.03
C SER A 580 -16.46 29.57 15.77
N VAL A 581 -17.42 28.86 16.38
CA VAL A 581 -18.57 29.42 17.09
C VAL A 581 -18.11 30.20 18.32
N VAL A 582 -17.27 29.59 19.16
CA VAL A 582 -16.76 30.19 20.40
C VAL A 582 -15.90 31.41 20.08
N SER A 583 -15.01 31.32 19.08
CA SER A 583 -14.09 32.41 18.72
C SER A 583 -14.84 33.64 18.22
N VAL A 584 -15.82 33.46 17.33
CA VAL A 584 -16.66 34.56 16.82
C VAL A 584 -17.50 35.16 17.94
N ALA A 585 -18.13 34.33 18.78
CA ALA A 585 -18.96 34.81 19.88
C ALA A 585 -18.16 35.64 20.89
N LEU A 586 -17.01 35.13 21.34
CA LEU A 586 -16.16 35.81 22.32
C LEU A 586 -15.58 37.11 21.75
N TYR A 587 -15.12 37.09 20.50
CA TYR A 587 -14.59 38.29 19.88
C TYR A 587 -15.63 39.41 19.79
N LEU A 588 -16.84 39.09 19.30
CA LEU A 588 -17.90 40.09 19.16
C LEU A 588 -18.44 40.57 20.50
N LEU A 589 -18.53 39.68 21.50
CA LEU A 589 -18.91 40.03 22.86
C LEU A 589 -17.90 41.01 23.46
N MET A 590 -16.61 40.66 23.42
CA MET A 590 -15.54 41.50 23.96
C MET A 590 -15.44 42.83 23.22
N ALA A 591 -15.51 42.81 21.89
CA ALA A 591 -15.51 44.03 21.09
C ALA A 591 -16.69 44.94 21.44
N THR A 592 -17.90 44.38 21.61
CA THR A 592 -19.09 45.16 21.99
C THR A 592 -18.96 45.75 23.41
N MET A 593 -18.52 44.95 24.39
CA MET A 593 -18.39 45.40 25.79
C MET A 593 -17.29 46.45 25.96
N LEU A 594 -16.13 46.23 25.33
CA LEU A 594 -14.98 47.13 25.46
C LEU A 594 -15.17 48.40 24.64
N LEU A 595 -15.73 48.33 23.43
CA LEU A 595 -16.02 49.56 22.67
C LEU A 595 -17.14 50.37 23.32
N GLY A 596 -18.19 49.72 23.84
CA GLY A 596 -19.26 50.42 24.55
C GLY A 596 -18.87 51.02 25.91
N SER A 597 -17.75 50.60 26.50
CA SER A 597 -17.21 51.18 27.75
C SER A 597 -16.06 52.16 27.54
N LEU A 598 -15.40 52.12 26.37
CA LEU A 598 -14.27 52.99 26.02
C LEU A 598 -14.61 54.07 24.98
N SER A 599 -15.84 54.08 24.44
CA SER A 599 -16.46 55.17 23.66
C SER A 599 -17.32 56.05 24.57
#